data_AF-A0AAP2DZM8-F1
#
_entry.id   AF-A0AAP2DZM8-F1
#
_cell.length_a   1.000
_cell.length_b   1.000
_cell.length_c   1.000
_cell.angle_alpha   90.00
_cell.angle_beta   90.00
_cell.angle_gamma   90.00
#
_symmetry.space_group_name_H-M   'P 1'
#
loop_
_entity.id
_entity.type
_entity.pdbx_description
1 polymer ?
#
loop_
_entity_poly.entity_id
_entity_poly.type
_entity_poly.pdbx_seq_one_letter_code
_entity_poly.pdbx_strand_id
1 'polypeptide(L)'
;MSKLYILGVAALLIACNSFHSLQSGFVRKSPYEQYRKSLEDANLLATPMATAWVAAGQRSLYDSIQINLPFSEAGVFQAAEPQARSYTFAVKDGQVLKVAGMLKAQANARIFLDLFVWKDTTWTQATHADSALTLSYEFDRDAKCLLRLQPELLVNAYYSVTISLTPVLINPVTGASNRSIGSFYGDTRDGGKRKHEGVDIFASKGTPIVAPAAGVVTRVGTSNLGGKVVWMQDGKRGHSYYFAHLDEQLVKPGQKLKQGDTLGLVGNTGNARTTPAHLHFGIYQARAKDPIHYLLTQDALKGNTPLDTSFQEQVYRVTAKKSMMRTGPGVKYPLKETLDKNDYVKIVAQSDAWYRVVLADERQGYVEKKLVGEAIKGKARKLDAPAVLLSHNDEQSVPLAYLDKATAVEILASYKSSHFVRTKGGQVGWLLL
;
A
#
# COMPACT_ATOMS: atom_id res chain seq x y z
N MET A 1 -16.43 1.87 -60.83
CA MET A 1 -17.77 1.92 -60.22
C MET A 1 -18.10 0.51 -59.73
N SER A 2 -17.62 0.09 -58.56
CA SER A 2 -18.31 0.17 -57.25
C SER A 2 -19.54 -0.73 -57.12
N LYS A 3 -19.41 -1.82 -56.33
CA LYS A 3 -20.29 -2.29 -55.22
C LYS A 3 -20.09 -3.81 -55.03
N LEU A 4 -19.26 -4.24 -54.08
CA LEU A 4 -19.49 -4.45 -52.64
C LEU A 4 -20.24 -5.77 -52.34
N TYR A 5 -19.45 -6.79 -51.98
CA TYR A 5 -19.89 -8.06 -51.40
C TYR A 5 -20.33 -7.85 -49.95
N ILE A 6 -21.51 -8.35 -49.57
CA ILE A 6 -21.89 -8.53 -48.16
C ILE A 6 -21.79 -10.03 -47.87
N LEU A 7 -20.70 -10.42 -47.22
CA LEU A 7 -20.56 -11.72 -46.56
C LEU A 7 -20.69 -11.46 -45.06
N GLY A 8 -21.84 -11.86 -44.49
CA GLY A 8 -22.10 -11.78 -43.07
C GLY A 8 -21.25 -12.80 -42.31
N VAL A 9 -20.28 -12.33 -41.54
CA VAL A 9 -19.53 -13.14 -40.58
C VAL A 9 -20.28 -13.08 -39.25
N ALA A 10 -20.93 -14.19 -38.89
CA ALA A 10 -21.35 -14.45 -37.53
C ALA A 10 -20.14 -14.97 -36.74
N ALA A 11 -19.51 -14.12 -35.94
CA ALA A 11 -18.52 -14.53 -34.95
C ALA A 11 -19.18 -14.56 -33.56
N LEU A 12 -19.42 -15.77 -33.06
CA LEU A 12 -19.88 -16.02 -31.70
C LEU A 12 -18.89 -15.46 -30.67
N LEU A 13 -19.41 -14.66 -29.74
CA LEU A 13 -18.73 -14.27 -28.52
C LEU A 13 -18.54 -15.49 -27.61
N ILE A 14 -17.33 -16.05 -27.58
CA ILE A 14 -16.87 -16.93 -26.49
C ILE A 14 -15.91 -16.12 -25.63
N ALA A 15 -16.46 -15.49 -24.60
CA ALA A 15 -15.70 -15.00 -23.46
C ALA A 15 -15.54 -16.15 -22.46
N CYS A 16 -14.33 -16.69 -22.33
CA CYS A 16 -13.91 -17.44 -21.14
C CYS A 16 -12.39 -17.61 -21.06
N ASN A 17 -11.84 -17.07 -19.97
CA ASN A 17 -10.62 -17.39 -19.23
C ASN A 17 -9.69 -18.49 -19.78
N SER A 18 -8.43 -18.14 -20.06
CA SER A 18 -7.21 -18.68 -19.43
C SER A 18 -5.98 -18.40 -20.30
N PHE A 19 -5.18 -17.39 -19.94
CA PHE A 19 -3.80 -17.25 -20.45
C PHE A 19 -2.90 -16.76 -19.33
N HIS A 20 -2.50 -17.71 -18.47
CA HIS A 20 -1.31 -17.64 -17.65
C HIS A 20 -0.46 -18.86 -18.02
N SER A 21 0.21 -18.80 -19.18
CA SER A 21 1.48 -19.51 -19.48
C SER A 21 1.81 -19.45 -20.98
N LEU A 22 1.93 -18.25 -21.55
CA LEU A 22 2.71 -17.99 -22.78
C LEU A 22 3.10 -16.50 -22.77
N GLN A 23 4.00 -16.10 -21.86
CA GLN A 23 4.62 -14.77 -21.84
C GLN A 23 6.13 -14.90 -21.61
N SER A 24 6.82 -15.57 -22.53
CA SER A 24 8.23 -15.31 -22.79
C SER A 24 8.33 -14.71 -24.19
N GLY A 25 8.25 -13.38 -24.29
CA GLY A 25 8.42 -12.70 -25.59
C GLY A 25 8.16 -11.19 -25.58
N PHE A 26 7.16 -10.69 -24.85
CA PHE A 26 6.88 -9.26 -24.73
C PHE A 26 6.31 -8.93 -23.35
N VAL A 27 7.15 -8.51 -22.41
CA VAL A 27 6.68 -7.86 -21.18
C VAL A 27 6.17 -6.49 -21.61
N ARG A 28 4.86 -6.24 -21.47
CA ARG A 28 4.30 -4.91 -21.71
C ARG A 28 4.94 -3.96 -20.70
N LYS A 29 5.70 -2.97 -21.20
CA LYS A 29 6.32 -1.93 -20.37
C LYS A 29 5.26 -1.25 -19.50
N SER A 30 5.62 -0.88 -18.27
CA SER A 30 4.72 -0.14 -17.39
C SER A 30 4.40 1.26 -17.96
N PRO A 31 3.28 1.90 -17.57
CA PRO A 31 2.98 3.29 -17.93
C PRO A 31 4.13 4.25 -17.61
N TYR A 32 4.82 4.03 -16.48
CA TYR A 32 6.04 4.77 -16.11
C TYR A 32 7.15 4.59 -17.16
N GLU A 33 7.45 3.34 -17.55
CA GLU A 33 8.49 3.05 -18.55
C GLU A 33 8.14 3.56 -19.94
N GLN A 34 6.86 3.50 -20.33
CA GLN A 34 6.37 4.05 -21.58
C GLN A 34 6.54 5.58 -21.60
N TYR A 35 6.22 6.26 -20.51
CA TYR A 35 6.41 7.70 -20.40
C TYR A 35 7.89 8.10 -20.38
N ARG A 36 8.74 7.36 -19.65
CA ARG A 36 10.19 7.56 -19.71
C ARG A 36 10.71 7.42 -21.14
N LYS A 37 10.23 6.41 -21.88
CA LYS A 37 10.59 6.20 -23.28
C LYS A 37 10.07 7.33 -24.19
N SER A 38 8.89 7.89 -23.93
CA SER A 38 8.42 9.06 -24.69
C SER A 38 9.26 10.31 -24.44
N LEU A 39 9.75 10.51 -23.21
CA LEU A 39 10.71 11.58 -22.91
C LEU A 39 12.04 11.35 -23.64
N GLU A 40 12.48 10.10 -23.76
CA GLU A 40 13.68 9.72 -24.52
C GLU A 40 13.50 10.02 -26.01
N ASP A 41 12.38 9.58 -26.59
CA ASP A 41 12.06 9.79 -28.01
C ASP A 41 11.87 11.27 -28.37
N ALA A 42 11.47 12.09 -27.39
CA ALA A 42 11.38 13.54 -27.53
C ALA A 42 12.72 14.26 -27.27
N ASN A 43 13.82 13.54 -27.01
CA ASN A 43 15.12 14.10 -26.62
C ASN A 43 15.08 14.98 -25.35
N LEU A 44 14.13 14.71 -24.44
CA LEU A 44 13.94 15.49 -23.22
C LEU A 44 14.68 14.92 -22.01
N LEU A 45 15.15 13.66 -22.04
CA LEU A 45 15.78 13.03 -20.87
C LEU A 45 17.04 13.74 -20.37
N ALA A 46 17.76 14.46 -21.24
CA ALA A 46 18.95 15.24 -20.86
C ALA A 46 18.60 16.59 -20.20
N THR A 47 17.33 16.99 -20.18
CA THR A 47 16.92 18.23 -19.50
C THR A 47 17.03 18.08 -17.98
N PRO A 48 17.30 19.16 -17.23
CA PRO A 48 17.37 19.11 -15.77
C PRO A 48 16.09 18.54 -15.13
N MET A 49 14.92 18.92 -15.65
CA MET A 49 13.63 18.46 -15.13
C MET A 49 13.42 16.96 -15.36
N ALA A 50 13.68 16.45 -16.58
CA ALA A 50 13.52 15.03 -16.85
C ALA A 50 14.57 14.18 -16.09
N THR A 51 15.80 14.67 -15.97
CA THR A 51 16.85 14.03 -15.15
C THR A 51 16.41 13.95 -13.69
N ALA A 52 15.90 15.05 -13.12
CA ALA A 52 15.37 15.08 -11.75
C ALA A 52 14.19 14.12 -11.57
N TRP A 53 13.30 14.02 -12.57
CA TRP A 53 12.17 13.09 -12.55
C TRP A 53 12.60 11.62 -12.55
N VAL A 54 13.57 11.25 -13.38
CA VAL A 54 14.14 9.89 -13.37
C VAL A 54 14.83 9.61 -12.03
N ALA A 55 15.61 10.56 -11.52
CA ALA A 55 16.28 10.44 -10.23
C ALA A 55 15.29 10.30 -9.06
N ALA A 56 14.18 11.03 -9.07
CA ALA A 56 13.11 10.89 -8.08
C ALA A 56 12.50 9.48 -8.10
N GLY A 57 12.23 8.96 -9.30
CA GLY A 57 11.72 7.60 -9.48
C GLY A 57 12.67 6.54 -8.96
N GLN A 58 13.98 6.69 -9.18
CA GLN A 58 15.01 5.78 -8.67
C GLN A 58 15.20 5.90 -7.16
N ARG A 59 15.32 7.13 -6.64
CA ARG A 59 15.50 7.41 -5.21
C ARG A 59 14.36 6.82 -4.37
N SER A 60 13.13 6.88 -4.88
CA SER A 60 11.95 6.34 -4.18
C SER A 60 12.04 4.84 -3.86
N LEU A 61 12.88 4.07 -4.56
CA LEU A 61 13.10 2.65 -4.27
C LEU A 61 13.93 2.42 -2.99
N TYR A 62 14.66 3.44 -2.54
CA TYR A 62 15.57 3.35 -1.39
C TYR A 62 15.15 4.30 -0.25
N ASP A 63 14.53 5.43 -0.57
CA ASP A 63 13.98 6.40 0.38
C ASP A 63 12.45 6.25 0.44
N SER A 64 11.99 5.20 1.13
CA SER A 64 10.58 4.86 1.25
C SER A 64 10.09 4.91 2.68
N ILE A 65 8.79 5.18 2.85
CA ILE A 65 8.14 5.21 4.15
C ILE A 65 7.59 3.82 4.47
N GLN A 66 7.95 3.28 5.64
CA GLN A 66 7.35 2.04 6.11
C GLN A 66 5.95 2.32 6.68
N ILE A 67 4.95 1.57 6.21
CA ILE A 67 3.56 1.69 6.64
C ILE A 67 3.06 0.37 7.23
N ASN A 68 2.14 0.47 8.18
CA ASN A 68 1.29 -0.63 8.61
C ASN A 68 0.00 -0.59 7.82
N LEU A 69 -0.50 -1.77 7.42
CA LEU A 69 -1.75 -1.88 6.68
C LEU A 69 -2.93 -2.23 7.60
N PRO A 70 -4.13 -1.71 7.32
CA PRO A 70 -4.42 -0.83 6.18
C PRO A 70 -3.93 0.61 6.41
N PHE A 71 -3.70 1.33 5.31
CA PHE A 71 -3.14 2.68 5.28
C PHE A 71 -3.93 3.58 4.33
N SER A 72 -4.05 4.87 4.65
CA SER A 72 -4.60 5.87 3.75
C SER A 72 -3.85 7.20 3.88
N GLU A 73 -3.61 7.86 2.75
CA GLU A 73 -2.97 9.17 2.67
C GLU A 73 -3.58 9.99 1.54
N ALA A 74 -3.67 11.31 1.71
CA ALA A 74 -3.93 12.25 0.62
C ALA A 74 -2.80 13.26 0.53
N GLY A 75 -2.35 13.58 -0.67
CA GLY A 75 -1.20 14.45 -0.86
C GLY A 75 -1.18 15.13 -2.21
N VAL A 76 -0.09 15.85 -2.43
CA VAL A 76 0.12 16.68 -3.61
C VAL A 76 1.50 16.45 -4.22
N PHE A 77 1.55 16.53 -5.54
CA PHE A 77 2.75 16.69 -6.34
C PHE A 77 2.72 18.06 -7.01
N GLN A 78 3.88 18.72 -7.01
CA GLN A 78 4.04 20.06 -7.58
C GLN A 78 4.78 19.97 -8.91
N ALA A 79 4.35 20.76 -9.88
CA ALA A 79 4.92 20.77 -11.23
C ALA A 79 6.41 21.13 -11.24
N ALA A 80 6.82 22.06 -10.37
CA ALA A 80 8.18 22.56 -10.27
C ALA A 80 9.15 21.60 -9.56
N GLU A 81 8.63 20.59 -8.84
CA GLU A 81 9.42 19.66 -8.03
C GLU A 81 9.18 18.21 -8.48
N PRO A 82 9.96 17.68 -9.45
CA PRO A 82 9.86 16.28 -9.82
C PRO A 82 10.09 15.36 -8.62
N GLN A 83 9.05 14.63 -8.22
CA GLN A 83 9.04 13.81 -7.01
C GLN A 83 8.34 12.48 -7.25
N ALA A 84 8.66 11.51 -6.40
CA ALA A 84 7.93 10.25 -6.28
C ALA A 84 7.61 10.01 -4.79
N ARG A 85 6.54 9.27 -4.54
CA ARG A 85 6.15 8.80 -3.20
C ARG A 85 6.24 7.29 -3.19
N SER A 86 6.81 6.73 -2.14
CA SER A 86 6.89 5.29 -1.98
C SER A 86 6.55 4.84 -0.57
N TYR A 87 5.93 3.67 -0.50
CA TYR A 87 5.49 3.03 0.74
C TYR A 87 5.98 1.59 0.76
N THR A 88 6.64 1.17 1.83
CA THR A 88 7.03 -0.22 2.06
C THR A 88 6.18 -0.89 3.12
N PHE A 89 5.83 -2.15 2.86
CA PHE A 89 5.03 -2.97 3.75
C PHE A 89 5.37 -4.45 3.54
N ALA A 90 5.05 -5.28 4.53
CA ALA A 90 5.20 -6.73 4.43
C ALA A 90 3.85 -7.36 4.08
N VAL A 91 3.91 -8.46 3.32
CA VAL A 91 2.75 -9.28 2.96
C VAL A 91 3.06 -10.75 3.23
N LYS A 92 2.00 -11.52 3.42
CA LYS A 92 2.03 -12.96 3.66
C LYS A 92 1.43 -13.72 2.49
N ASP A 93 1.86 -14.96 2.33
CA ASP A 93 1.17 -15.92 1.46
C ASP A 93 -0.34 -15.97 1.78
N GLY A 94 -1.19 -16.00 0.76
CA GLY A 94 -2.65 -16.03 0.91
C GLY A 94 -3.32 -14.66 1.07
N GLN A 95 -2.59 -13.56 0.86
CA GLN A 95 -3.12 -12.21 0.90
C GLN A 95 -3.23 -11.57 -0.50
N VAL A 96 -4.17 -10.64 -0.64
CA VAL A 96 -4.36 -9.81 -1.84
C VAL A 96 -4.17 -8.36 -1.46
N LEU A 97 -3.21 -7.68 -2.07
CA LEU A 97 -3.11 -6.22 -2.02
C LEU A 97 -4.30 -5.61 -2.75
N LYS A 98 -4.93 -4.64 -2.11
CA LYS A 98 -5.91 -3.73 -2.71
C LYS A 98 -5.38 -2.32 -2.57
N VAL A 99 -5.18 -1.65 -3.70
CA VAL A 99 -4.95 -0.21 -3.76
C VAL A 99 -6.15 0.42 -4.45
N ALA A 100 -6.67 1.48 -3.86
CA ALA A 100 -7.72 2.30 -4.44
C ALA A 100 -7.42 3.76 -4.15
N GLY A 101 -7.74 4.65 -5.08
CA GLY A 101 -7.44 6.05 -4.94
C GLY A 101 -8.27 6.95 -5.83
N MET A 102 -8.08 8.25 -5.66
CA MET A 102 -8.66 9.30 -6.48
C MET A 102 -7.54 10.25 -6.91
N LEU A 103 -7.65 10.76 -8.13
CA LEU A 103 -6.69 11.67 -8.73
C LEU A 103 -7.42 12.91 -9.25
N LYS A 104 -6.89 14.08 -8.93
CA LYS A 104 -7.19 15.33 -9.63
C LYS A 104 -5.88 15.97 -10.07
N ALA A 105 -5.64 16.00 -11.37
CA ALA A 105 -4.41 16.53 -11.94
C ALA A 105 -4.70 17.59 -13.01
N GLN A 106 -3.77 18.53 -13.16
CA GLN A 106 -3.80 19.50 -14.25
C GLN A 106 -3.69 18.78 -15.60
N ALA A 107 -4.42 19.27 -16.61
CA ALA A 107 -4.38 18.75 -17.98
C ALA A 107 -4.64 17.23 -18.12
N ASN A 108 -5.37 16.63 -17.17
CA ASN A 108 -5.61 15.18 -17.10
C ASN A 108 -4.32 14.33 -17.05
N ALA A 109 -3.25 14.93 -16.52
CA ALA A 109 -1.97 14.26 -16.39
C ALA A 109 -2.06 13.00 -15.52
N ARG A 110 -1.15 12.07 -15.79
CA ARG A 110 -1.17 10.74 -15.18
C ARG A 110 -0.34 10.68 -13.91
N ILE A 111 -0.76 9.82 -12.98
CA ILE A 111 0.11 9.28 -11.93
C ILE A 111 0.33 7.80 -12.22
N PHE A 112 1.60 7.42 -12.27
CA PHE A 112 2.02 6.03 -12.41
C PHE A 112 2.00 5.36 -11.04
N LEU A 113 1.39 4.17 -10.98
CA LEU A 113 1.33 3.35 -9.79
C LEU A 113 2.07 2.04 -10.05
N ASP A 114 3.18 1.82 -9.35
CA ASP A 114 4.02 0.63 -9.53
C ASP A 114 4.12 -0.16 -8.22
N LEU A 115 3.90 -1.47 -8.30
CA LEU A 115 4.18 -2.39 -7.19
C LEU A 115 5.47 -3.14 -7.48
N PHE A 116 6.40 -3.08 -6.54
CA PHE A 116 7.63 -3.85 -6.53
C PHE A 116 7.60 -4.87 -5.40
N VAL A 117 8.24 -6.00 -5.64
CA VAL A 117 8.49 -7.06 -4.66
C VAL A 117 9.99 -7.22 -4.50
N TRP A 118 10.45 -7.33 -3.26
CA TRP A 118 11.85 -7.59 -2.95
C TRP A 118 12.19 -9.05 -3.27
N LYS A 119 13.12 -9.25 -4.19
CA LYS A 119 13.58 -10.58 -4.65
C LYS A 119 15.07 -10.52 -4.93
N ASP A 120 15.82 -11.52 -4.47
CA ASP A 120 17.26 -11.69 -4.79
C ASP A 120 18.06 -10.39 -4.63
N THR A 121 17.90 -9.73 -3.46
CA THR A 121 18.53 -8.45 -3.06
C THR A 121 18.16 -7.20 -3.87
N THR A 122 17.17 -7.29 -4.76
CA THR A 122 16.70 -6.14 -5.55
C THR A 122 15.18 -5.99 -5.55
N TRP A 123 14.70 -4.81 -5.96
CA TRP A 123 13.28 -4.56 -6.21
C TRP A 123 12.94 -5.01 -7.64
N THR A 124 12.05 -5.98 -7.78
CA THR A 124 11.49 -6.40 -9.07
C THR A 124 10.07 -5.88 -9.21
N GLN A 125 9.72 -5.26 -10.33
CA GLN A 125 8.34 -4.82 -10.58
C GLN A 125 7.43 -6.05 -10.71
N ALA A 126 6.38 -6.10 -9.89
CA ALA A 126 5.41 -7.19 -9.87
C ALA A 126 4.17 -6.86 -10.71
N THR A 127 3.69 -5.62 -10.64
CA THR A 127 2.56 -5.13 -11.44
C THR A 127 2.52 -3.61 -11.42
N HIS A 128 1.63 -3.02 -12.21
CA HIS A 128 1.45 -1.58 -12.30
C HIS A 128 -0.01 -1.23 -12.63
N ALA A 129 -0.37 0.02 -12.35
CA ALA A 129 -1.60 0.67 -12.82
C ALA A 129 -1.28 2.09 -13.31
N ASP A 130 -2.27 2.72 -13.92
CA ASP A 130 -2.20 4.09 -14.42
C ASP A 130 -3.05 5.04 -13.53
N SER A 131 -3.54 6.12 -14.13
CA SER A 131 -4.31 7.19 -13.49
C SER A 131 -5.55 6.75 -12.73
N ALA A 132 -6.03 5.51 -12.92
CA ALA A 132 -7.14 4.96 -12.15
C ALA A 132 -6.79 4.76 -10.65
N LEU A 133 -5.51 4.81 -10.27
CA LEU A 133 -5.00 4.58 -8.90
C LEU A 133 -5.63 3.34 -8.23
N THR A 134 -5.90 2.32 -9.04
CA THR A 134 -6.55 1.09 -8.61
C THR A 134 -5.66 -0.09 -8.98
N LEU A 135 -5.31 -0.90 -8.00
CA LEU A 135 -4.42 -2.06 -8.17
C LEU A 135 -4.93 -3.22 -7.32
N SER A 136 -4.90 -4.43 -7.87
CA SER A 136 -5.11 -5.66 -7.12
C SER A 136 -4.02 -6.67 -7.44
N TYR A 137 -3.36 -7.21 -6.43
CA TYR A 137 -2.29 -8.19 -6.62
C TYR A 137 -2.35 -9.29 -5.56
N GLU A 138 -2.43 -10.55 -5.98
CA GLU A 138 -2.47 -11.72 -5.10
C GLU A 138 -1.06 -12.25 -4.87
N PHE A 139 -0.70 -12.52 -3.60
CA PHE A 139 0.60 -13.06 -3.23
C PHE A 139 0.50 -14.56 -2.95
N ASP A 140 1.45 -15.30 -3.50
CA ASP A 140 1.64 -16.76 -3.34
C ASP A 140 2.78 -17.12 -2.37
N ARG A 141 3.39 -16.10 -1.77
CA ARG A 141 4.52 -16.20 -0.83
C ARG A 141 4.64 -14.93 0.01
N ASP A 142 5.31 -15.07 1.14
CA ASP A 142 5.73 -13.94 1.95
C ASP A 142 6.67 -13.03 1.17
N ALA A 143 6.46 -11.72 1.26
CA ALA A 143 7.27 -10.75 0.54
C ALA A 143 7.35 -9.41 1.27
N LYS A 144 8.44 -8.68 1.01
CA LYS A 144 8.50 -7.24 1.25
C LYS A 144 8.09 -6.54 -0.04
N CYS A 145 7.19 -5.57 0.07
CA CYS A 145 6.65 -4.83 -1.07
C CYS A 145 7.01 -3.35 -0.98
N LEU A 146 7.06 -2.70 -2.14
CA LEU A 146 7.15 -1.25 -2.29
C LEU A 146 6.12 -0.80 -3.31
N LEU A 147 5.24 0.13 -2.92
CA LEU A 147 4.31 0.79 -3.82
C LEU A 147 4.83 2.19 -4.13
N ARG A 148 4.99 2.53 -5.41
CA ARG A 148 5.45 3.85 -5.87
C ARG A 148 4.34 4.59 -6.61
N LEU A 149 4.15 5.87 -6.27
CA LEU A 149 3.34 6.83 -7.00
C LEU A 149 4.26 7.91 -7.58
N GLN A 150 4.12 8.19 -8.88
CA GLN A 150 4.89 9.25 -9.53
C GLN A 150 4.07 9.92 -10.64
N PRO A 151 3.89 11.25 -10.62
CA PRO A 151 3.19 11.98 -11.68
C PRO A 151 4.04 12.08 -12.95
N GLU A 152 3.43 12.50 -14.05
CA GLU A 152 4.13 13.05 -15.20
C GLU A 152 4.90 14.33 -14.85
N LEU A 153 5.85 14.72 -15.71
CA LEU A 153 6.69 15.89 -15.52
C LEU A 153 5.87 17.19 -15.66
N LEU A 154 6.20 18.21 -14.86
CA LEU A 154 5.59 19.56 -14.90
C LEU A 154 4.08 19.58 -14.60
N VAL A 155 3.63 18.71 -13.69
CA VAL A 155 2.21 18.56 -13.36
C VAL A 155 1.95 18.82 -11.89
N ASN A 156 0.92 19.62 -11.61
CA ASN A 156 0.28 19.67 -10.30
C ASN A 156 -0.76 18.55 -10.22
N ALA A 157 -0.61 17.66 -9.24
CA ALA A 157 -1.51 16.54 -9.04
C ALA A 157 -1.83 16.30 -7.56
N TYR A 158 -3.11 16.20 -7.25
CA TYR A 158 -3.63 15.84 -5.94
C TYR A 158 -4.09 14.39 -5.99
N TYR A 159 -3.73 13.62 -4.96
CA TYR A 159 -4.11 12.22 -4.86
C TYR A 159 -4.69 11.91 -3.48
N SER A 160 -5.54 10.91 -3.43
CA SER A 160 -5.79 10.12 -2.22
C SER A 160 -5.55 8.66 -2.55
N VAL A 161 -4.90 7.92 -1.65
CA VAL A 161 -4.63 6.50 -1.81
C VAL A 161 -5.04 5.76 -0.55
N THR A 162 -5.58 4.57 -0.74
CA THR A 162 -5.87 3.57 0.28
C THR A 162 -5.15 2.29 -0.10
N ILE A 163 -4.43 1.71 0.85
CA ILE A 163 -3.64 0.49 0.69
C ILE A 163 -4.10 -0.49 1.77
N SER A 164 -4.59 -1.66 1.38
CA SER A 164 -5.08 -2.68 2.32
C SER A 164 -4.78 -4.09 1.83
N LEU A 165 -4.89 -5.05 2.74
CA LEU A 165 -4.80 -6.48 2.42
C LEU A 165 -6.14 -7.15 2.68
N THR A 166 -6.56 -7.99 1.76
CA THR A 166 -7.71 -8.88 1.93
C THR A 166 -7.28 -10.34 1.83
N PRO A 167 -7.89 -11.26 2.57
CA PRO A 167 -7.61 -12.68 2.42
C PRO A 167 -8.03 -13.18 1.03
N VAL A 168 -7.33 -14.20 0.50
CA VAL A 168 -7.72 -14.84 -0.76
C VAL A 168 -8.93 -15.77 -0.63
N LEU A 169 -9.27 -16.20 0.59
CA LEU A 169 -10.39 -17.08 0.90
C LEU A 169 -11.44 -16.36 1.72
N ILE A 170 -12.69 -16.80 1.60
CA ILE A 170 -13.71 -16.50 2.61
C ILE A 170 -13.54 -17.43 3.81
N ASN A 171 -14.03 -17.02 4.97
CA ASN A 171 -14.11 -17.90 6.14
C ASN A 171 -15.02 -19.10 5.82
N PRO A 172 -14.54 -20.35 5.95
CA PRO A 172 -15.33 -21.53 5.61
C PRO A 172 -16.46 -21.80 6.61
N VAL A 173 -16.55 -21.11 7.74
CA VAL A 173 -17.69 -21.21 8.67
C VAL A 173 -18.60 -20.00 8.49
N THR A 174 -19.87 -20.24 8.17
CA THR A 174 -20.85 -19.16 7.93
C THR A 174 -21.03 -18.29 9.17
N GLY A 175 -20.89 -16.96 8.99
CA GLY A 175 -21.03 -15.98 10.08
C GLY A 175 -19.85 -15.91 11.04
N ALA A 176 -18.80 -16.71 10.84
CA ALA A 176 -17.60 -16.64 11.65
C ALA A 176 -16.78 -15.38 11.36
N SER A 177 -16.17 -14.83 12.42
CA SER A 177 -15.28 -13.67 12.35
C SER A 177 -13.85 -14.10 12.69
N ASN A 178 -12.90 -13.16 12.63
CA ASN A 178 -11.54 -13.40 13.12
C ASN A 178 -11.51 -13.91 14.57
N ARG A 179 -12.48 -13.52 15.41
CA ARG A 179 -12.58 -13.95 16.82
C ARG A 179 -13.02 -15.40 16.98
N SER A 180 -13.59 -16.01 15.94
CA SER A 180 -14.00 -17.41 15.95
C SER A 180 -12.80 -18.36 15.82
N ILE A 181 -11.63 -17.87 15.40
CA ILE A 181 -10.41 -18.68 15.28
C ILE A 181 -9.75 -18.75 16.65
N GLY A 182 -9.74 -19.94 17.26
CA GLY A 182 -9.32 -20.13 18.66
C GLY A 182 -8.14 -21.07 18.89
N SER A 183 -7.76 -21.90 17.91
CA SER A 183 -6.50 -22.65 17.93
C SER A 183 -5.79 -22.45 16.59
N PHE A 184 -4.48 -22.23 16.66
CA PHE A 184 -3.66 -21.74 15.56
C PHE A 184 -2.70 -22.79 15.05
N TYR A 185 -2.22 -22.57 13.83
CA TYR A 185 -1.21 -23.40 13.20
C TYR A 185 0.05 -23.45 14.08
N GLY A 186 0.64 -24.63 14.22
CA GLY A 186 1.81 -24.87 15.05
C GLY A 186 1.53 -25.12 16.53
N ASP A 187 0.30 -24.92 17.01
CA ASP A 187 -0.10 -25.25 18.39
C ASP A 187 0.26 -26.69 18.75
N THR A 188 0.63 -26.91 20.02
CA THR A 188 1.01 -28.24 20.49
C THR A 188 -0.21 -29.14 20.57
N ARG A 189 -0.10 -30.36 20.03
CA ARG A 189 -1.16 -31.38 20.04
C ARG A 189 -0.66 -32.69 20.63
N ASP A 190 -1.62 -33.46 21.16
CA ASP A 190 -1.39 -34.81 21.69
C ASP A 190 -0.25 -34.87 22.72
N GLY A 191 -0.21 -33.86 23.62
CA GLY A 191 0.80 -33.75 24.69
C GLY A 191 2.21 -33.46 24.23
N GLY A 192 2.42 -32.82 23.06
CA GLY A 192 3.76 -32.50 22.54
C GLY A 192 4.16 -33.26 21.29
N LYS A 193 3.41 -34.32 20.95
CA LYS A 193 3.81 -35.28 19.91
C LYS A 193 3.53 -34.79 18.48
N ARG A 194 2.64 -33.83 18.33
CA ARG A 194 2.21 -33.29 17.02
C ARG A 194 2.10 -31.77 17.09
N LYS A 195 2.30 -31.12 15.94
CA LYS A 195 1.93 -29.72 15.72
C LYS A 195 0.61 -29.62 14.97
N HIS A 196 -0.19 -28.63 15.30
CA HIS A 196 -1.44 -28.35 14.62
C HIS A 196 -1.18 -27.88 13.18
N GLU A 197 -1.72 -28.59 12.19
CA GLU A 197 -1.52 -28.29 10.75
C GLU A 197 -2.69 -27.50 10.13
N GLY A 198 -3.36 -26.69 10.95
CA GLY A 198 -4.52 -25.93 10.51
C GLY A 198 -4.91 -24.88 11.54
N VAL A 199 -6.16 -24.42 11.46
CA VAL A 199 -6.80 -23.59 12.47
C VAL A 199 -8.13 -24.21 12.89
N ASP A 200 -8.52 -23.99 14.15
CA ASP A 200 -9.83 -24.39 14.64
C ASP A 200 -10.75 -23.16 14.71
N ILE A 201 -11.87 -23.23 14.00
CA ILE A 201 -12.87 -22.18 13.87
C ILE A 201 -14.12 -22.59 14.64
N PHE A 202 -14.35 -21.97 15.79
CA PHE A 202 -15.43 -22.30 16.70
C PHE A 202 -16.77 -21.70 16.25
N ALA A 203 -17.80 -22.53 16.25
CA ALA A 203 -19.18 -22.17 15.99
C ALA A 203 -20.12 -23.22 16.57
N SER A 204 -21.42 -22.90 16.65
CA SER A 204 -22.43 -23.86 17.10
C SER A 204 -22.43 -25.11 16.22
N LYS A 205 -22.66 -26.27 16.83
CA LYS A 205 -22.90 -27.51 16.10
C LYS A 205 -24.06 -27.31 15.11
N GLY A 206 -23.93 -27.80 13.88
CA GLY A 206 -24.90 -27.59 12.80
C GLY A 206 -24.69 -26.31 11.99
N THR A 207 -23.77 -25.41 12.36
CA THR A 207 -23.48 -24.22 11.53
C THR A 207 -22.95 -24.65 10.15
N PRO A 208 -23.43 -24.04 9.04
CA PRO A 208 -22.97 -24.41 7.70
C PRO A 208 -21.47 -24.13 7.48
N ILE A 209 -20.77 -25.15 6.99
CA ILE A 209 -19.41 -25.07 6.45
C ILE A 209 -19.52 -24.89 4.94
N VAL A 210 -18.88 -23.86 4.41
CA VAL A 210 -18.91 -23.49 3.00
C VAL A 210 -17.54 -23.64 2.34
N ALA A 211 -17.55 -23.81 1.01
CA ALA A 211 -16.33 -23.82 0.21
C ALA A 211 -15.63 -22.45 0.26
N PRO A 212 -14.37 -22.37 0.73
CA PRO A 212 -13.64 -21.11 0.91
C PRO A 212 -13.21 -20.47 -0.42
N ALA A 213 -13.18 -21.25 -1.50
CA ALA A 213 -12.94 -20.85 -2.88
C ALA A 213 -13.64 -21.84 -3.83
N ALA A 214 -13.64 -21.57 -5.13
CA ALA A 214 -14.15 -22.52 -6.12
C ALA A 214 -13.20 -23.70 -6.32
N GLY A 215 -13.74 -24.91 -6.52
CA GLY A 215 -12.92 -26.11 -6.65
C GLY A 215 -13.72 -27.41 -6.76
N VAL A 216 -13.06 -28.54 -6.50
CA VAL A 216 -13.64 -29.90 -6.61
C VAL A 216 -13.43 -30.66 -5.31
N VAL A 217 -14.47 -31.32 -4.82
CA VAL A 217 -14.37 -32.27 -3.71
C VAL A 217 -13.59 -33.50 -4.15
N THR A 218 -12.47 -33.79 -3.51
CA THR A 218 -11.60 -34.93 -3.87
C THR A 218 -11.85 -36.14 -2.99
N ARG A 219 -12.27 -35.95 -1.73
CA ARG A 219 -12.55 -37.05 -0.81
C ARG A 219 -13.60 -36.67 0.23
N VAL A 220 -14.43 -37.63 0.58
CA VAL A 220 -15.37 -37.57 1.69
C VAL A 220 -15.20 -38.87 2.48
N GLY A 221 -15.05 -38.82 3.80
CA GLY A 221 -14.83 -40.02 4.58
C GLY A 221 -14.83 -39.82 6.08
N THR A 222 -14.50 -40.86 6.84
CA THR A 222 -14.38 -40.81 8.30
C THR A 222 -13.02 -41.35 8.73
N SER A 223 -12.42 -40.73 9.76
CA SER A 223 -11.16 -41.19 10.37
C SER A 223 -11.19 -41.03 11.89
N ASN A 224 -10.30 -41.74 12.59
CA ASN A 224 -10.24 -41.67 14.06
C ASN A 224 -9.90 -40.26 14.57
N LEU A 225 -8.93 -39.60 13.93
CA LEU A 225 -8.50 -38.26 14.32
C LEU A 225 -9.50 -37.21 13.83
N GLY A 226 -9.70 -37.10 12.51
CA GLY A 226 -10.52 -36.05 11.91
C GLY A 226 -12.02 -36.23 12.04
N GLY A 227 -12.50 -37.40 12.49
CA GLY A 227 -13.93 -37.70 12.48
C GLY A 227 -14.46 -37.73 11.06
N LYS A 228 -15.61 -37.11 10.81
CA LYS A 228 -16.15 -36.90 9.46
C LYS A 228 -15.35 -35.79 8.77
N VAL A 229 -14.83 -36.07 7.58
CA VAL A 229 -13.89 -35.18 6.88
C VAL A 229 -14.26 -34.96 5.42
N VAL A 230 -13.98 -33.76 4.91
CA VAL A 230 -14.05 -33.45 3.47
C VAL A 230 -12.68 -32.94 3.04
N TRP A 231 -12.24 -33.35 1.85
CA TRP A 231 -11.12 -32.77 1.14
C TRP A 231 -11.61 -32.11 -0.14
N MET A 232 -11.07 -30.92 -0.42
CA MET A 232 -11.39 -30.14 -1.60
C MET A 232 -10.12 -29.63 -2.25
N GLN A 233 -9.99 -29.77 -3.56
CA GLN A 233 -8.92 -29.18 -4.35
C GLN A 233 -9.38 -27.81 -4.88
N ASP A 234 -8.62 -26.75 -4.58
CA ASP A 234 -8.81 -25.41 -5.11
C ASP A 234 -8.55 -25.39 -6.62
N GLY A 235 -9.44 -24.74 -7.38
CA GLY A 235 -9.39 -24.69 -8.84
C GLY A 235 -8.40 -23.68 -9.43
N LYS A 236 -7.81 -22.78 -8.65
CA LYS A 236 -6.94 -21.69 -9.10
C LYS A 236 -5.49 -21.82 -8.59
N ARG A 237 -5.33 -22.09 -7.30
CA ARG A 237 -4.07 -22.05 -6.53
C ARG A 237 -3.44 -23.43 -6.37
N GLY A 238 -4.18 -24.49 -6.68
CA GLY A 238 -3.70 -25.86 -6.50
C GLY A 238 -3.55 -26.27 -5.02
N HIS A 239 -4.21 -25.58 -4.09
CA HIS A 239 -4.25 -25.96 -2.67
C HIS A 239 -5.28 -27.07 -2.41
N SER A 240 -4.95 -28.00 -1.53
CA SER A 240 -5.87 -28.97 -0.93
C SER A 240 -6.38 -28.44 0.41
N TYR A 241 -7.68 -28.25 0.51
CA TYR A 241 -8.38 -27.85 1.72
C TYR A 241 -8.90 -29.08 2.46
N TYR A 242 -8.64 -29.12 3.76
CA TYR A 242 -9.09 -30.17 4.66
C TYR A 242 -10.09 -29.60 5.66
N PHE A 243 -11.24 -30.26 5.77
CA PHE A 243 -12.30 -29.92 6.71
C PHE A 243 -12.53 -31.13 7.61
N ALA A 244 -12.40 -30.95 8.93
CA ALA A 244 -12.56 -32.04 9.90
C ALA A 244 -13.51 -31.70 11.04
N HIS A 245 -13.85 -32.74 11.80
CA HIS A 245 -14.79 -32.71 12.92
C HIS A 245 -16.25 -32.42 12.53
N LEU A 246 -16.61 -32.63 11.26
CA LEU A 246 -17.95 -32.33 10.74
C LEU A 246 -19.01 -33.15 11.49
N ASP A 247 -20.20 -32.56 11.67
CA ASP A 247 -21.39 -33.30 12.08
C ASP A 247 -22.04 -34.01 10.90
N GLU A 248 -22.07 -33.37 9.74
CA GLU A 248 -22.62 -33.90 8.50
C GLU A 248 -21.77 -33.49 7.29
N GLN A 249 -21.68 -34.38 6.30
CA GLN A 249 -21.01 -34.17 5.02
C GLN A 249 -22.09 -34.11 3.94
N LEU A 250 -22.25 -32.95 3.30
CA LEU A 250 -23.36 -32.67 2.38
C LEU A 250 -22.94 -32.78 0.91
N VAL A 251 -21.76 -33.33 0.65
CA VAL A 251 -21.13 -33.41 -0.67
C VAL A 251 -20.59 -34.79 -0.95
N LYS A 252 -20.27 -35.04 -2.22
CA LYS A 252 -19.65 -36.29 -2.69
C LYS A 252 -18.37 -36.03 -3.50
N PRO A 253 -17.42 -36.99 -3.55
CA PRO A 253 -16.25 -36.87 -4.42
C PRO A 253 -16.62 -36.56 -5.87
N GLY A 254 -15.83 -35.72 -6.53
CA GLY A 254 -16.05 -35.24 -7.89
C GLY A 254 -17.02 -34.04 -8.01
N GLN A 255 -17.72 -33.67 -6.93
CA GLN A 255 -18.61 -32.51 -6.95
C GLN A 255 -17.82 -31.21 -7.09
N LYS A 256 -18.22 -30.38 -8.07
CA LYS A 256 -17.71 -29.02 -8.25
C LYS A 256 -18.47 -28.08 -7.32
N LEU A 257 -17.74 -27.22 -6.61
CA LEU A 257 -18.29 -26.22 -5.70
C LEU A 257 -17.83 -24.83 -6.14
N LYS A 258 -18.73 -23.86 -6.07
CA LYS A 258 -18.43 -22.43 -6.09
C LYS A 258 -18.04 -21.97 -4.69
N GLN A 259 -17.33 -20.85 -4.61
CA GLN A 259 -17.08 -20.20 -3.33
C GLN A 259 -18.42 -19.88 -2.65
N GLY A 260 -18.58 -20.29 -1.39
CA GLY A 260 -19.81 -20.12 -0.61
C GLY A 260 -20.80 -21.28 -0.66
N ASP A 261 -20.61 -22.28 -1.53
CA ASP A 261 -21.48 -23.47 -1.53
C ASP A 261 -21.27 -24.28 -0.23
N THR A 262 -22.36 -24.71 0.40
CA THR A 262 -22.29 -25.51 1.64
C THR A 262 -21.78 -26.92 1.34
N LEU A 263 -20.78 -27.38 2.11
CA LEU A 263 -20.17 -28.70 1.97
C LEU A 263 -20.42 -29.64 3.16
N GLY A 264 -20.84 -29.10 4.30
CA GLY A 264 -21.06 -29.86 5.52
C GLY A 264 -21.48 -28.96 6.67
N LEU A 265 -21.62 -29.55 7.85
CA LEU A 265 -22.04 -28.85 9.06
C LEU A 265 -20.98 -28.98 10.16
N VAL A 266 -20.76 -27.90 10.92
CA VAL A 266 -19.85 -27.87 12.07
C VAL A 266 -20.26 -28.91 13.09
N GLY A 267 -19.29 -29.63 13.64
CA GLY A 267 -19.52 -30.66 14.66
C GLY A 267 -18.36 -30.77 15.64
N ASN A 268 -18.24 -31.95 16.21
CA ASN A 268 -17.17 -32.34 17.13
C ASN A 268 -16.82 -33.82 16.97
N THR A 269 -16.88 -34.37 15.75
CA THR A 269 -16.59 -35.81 15.53
C THR A 269 -15.08 -36.11 15.58
N GLY A 270 -14.71 -37.39 15.73
CA GLY A 270 -13.31 -37.81 15.79
C GLY A 270 -12.71 -37.63 17.19
N ASN A 271 -11.50 -37.04 17.26
CA ASN A 271 -10.85 -36.73 18.52
C ASN A 271 -11.37 -35.44 19.19
N ALA A 272 -12.20 -34.65 18.49
CA ALA A 272 -12.85 -33.45 19.03
C ALA A 272 -14.08 -33.74 19.91
N ARG A 273 -14.47 -35.00 20.12
CA ARG A 273 -15.76 -35.36 20.76
C ARG A 273 -15.98 -34.79 22.16
N THR A 274 -14.89 -34.49 22.87
CA THR A 274 -14.91 -33.94 24.24
C THR A 274 -14.59 -32.45 24.28
N THR A 275 -14.52 -31.76 23.14
CA THR A 275 -14.24 -30.32 23.05
C THR A 275 -15.47 -29.57 22.49
N PRO A 276 -15.53 -28.23 22.65
CA PRO A 276 -16.56 -27.43 21.99
C PRO A 276 -16.57 -27.64 20.47
N ALA A 277 -17.75 -27.55 19.86
CA ALA A 277 -17.89 -27.73 18.43
C ALA A 277 -17.07 -26.70 17.64
N HIS A 278 -16.37 -27.16 16.60
CA HIS A 278 -15.52 -26.35 15.75
C HIS A 278 -15.27 -27.05 14.42
N LEU A 279 -14.88 -26.27 13.42
CA LEU A 279 -14.24 -26.77 12.20
C LEU A 279 -12.73 -26.75 12.39
N HIS A 280 -12.08 -27.89 12.21
CA HIS A 280 -10.64 -27.89 11.91
C HIS A 280 -10.46 -27.67 10.41
N PHE A 281 -9.75 -26.60 10.03
CA PHE A 281 -9.47 -26.22 8.65
C PHE A 281 -7.97 -26.22 8.36
N GLY A 282 -7.55 -27.04 7.39
CA GLY A 282 -6.15 -27.13 6.95
C GLY A 282 -5.98 -26.74 5.48
N ILE A 283 -4.82 -26.16 5.15
CA ILE A 283 -4.41 -25.85 3.77
C ILE A 283 -3.13 -26.61 3.47
N TYR A 284 -3.12 -27.36 2.37
CA TYR A 284 -2.00 -28.19 1.97
C TYR A 284 -1.62 -27.93 0.51
N GLN A 285 -0.31 -27.99 0.22
CA GLN A 285 0.20 -28.07 -1.15
C GLN A 285 1.27 -29.17 -1.21
N ALA A 286 2.55 -28.83 -1.02
CA ALA A 286 3.59 -29.81 -0.73
C ALA A 286 3.67 -30.13 0.78
N ARG A 287 3.35 -29.15 1.62
CA ARG A 287 3.29 -29.23 3.08
C ARG A 287 2.08 -28.46 3.60
N ALA A 288 1.77 -28.60 4.88
CA ALA A 288 0.79 -27.76 5.54
C ALA A 288 1.22 -26.28 5.49
N LYS A 289 0.25 -25.40 5.24
CA LYS A 289 0.39 -23.95 5.26
C LYS A 289 -0.42 -23.39 6.41
N ASP A 290 0.04 -22.29 7.00
CA ASP A 290 -0.72 -21.58 8.03
C ASP A 290 -1.98 -20.93 7.41
N PRO A 291 -3.20 -21.39 7.74
CA PRO A 291 -4.42 -20.84 7.17
C PRO A 291 -4.75 -19.41 7.61
N ILE A 292 -4.10 -18.90 8.67
CA ILE A 292 -4.52 -17.64 9.28
C ILE A 292 -4.47 -16.47 8.29
N HIS A 293 -3.43 -16.40 7.45
CA HIS A 293 -3.26 -15.33 6.46
C HIS A 293 -4.20 -15.45 5.26
N TYR A 294 -4.77 -16.63 5.05
CA TYR A 294 -5.74 -16.91 4.00
C TYR A 294 -7.17 -16.56 4.42
N LEU A 295 -7.43 -16.38 5.72
CA LEU A 295 -8.77 -16.21 6.28
C LEU A 295 -8.98 -14.88 6.99
N LEU A 296 -7.93 -14.32 7.62
CA LEU A 296 -8.07 -13.10 8.41
C LEU A 296 -8.42 -11.91 7.53
N THR A 297 -9.53 -11.27 7.89
CA THR A 297 -9.89 -9.95 7.37
C THR A 297 -9.18 -8.87 8.17
N GLN A 298 -8.71 -7.80 7.53
CA GLN A 298 -8.24 -6.64 8.26
C GLN A 298 -9.43 -5.80 8.72
N ASP A 299 -9.30 -5.15 9.88
CA ASP A 299 -10.27 -4.14 10.29
C ASP A 299 -10.39 -3.08 9.19
N ALA A 300 -11.61 -2.61 8.93
CA ALA A 300 -11.82 -1.51 8.00
C ALA A 300 -11.02 -0.28 8.48
N LEU A 301 -10.48 0.48 7.53
CA LEU A 301 -9.88 1.78 7.83
C LEU A 301 -10.90 2.65 8.56
N LYS A 302 -10.52 3.12 9.76
CA LYS A 302 -11.27 4.16 10.46
C LYS A 302 -11.02 5.50 9.76
N GLY A 303 -11.80 5.79 8.73
CA GLY A 303 -11.69 6.99 7.92
C GLY A 303 -10.72 6.83 6.75
N ASN A 304 -11.25 6.87 5.52
CA ASN A 304 -10.41 7.10 4.35
C ASN A 304 -10.01 8.57 4.36
N THR A 305 -8.72 8.86 4.15
CA THR A 305 -8.27 10.25 4.00
C THR A 305 -8.81 10.76 2.67
N PRO A 306 -9.76 11.72 2.65
CA PRO A 306 -10.37 12.17 1.41
C PRO A 306 -9.34 12.92 0.57
N LEU A 307 -9.59 12.95 -0.75
CA LEU A 307 -8.84 13.82 -1.65
C LEU A 307 -8.97 15.27 -1.16
N ASP A 308 -7.84 15.92 -0.97
CA ASP A 308 -7.78 17.30 -0.48
C ASP A 308 -7.01 18.15 -1.48
N THR A 309 -7.74 19.04 -2.15
CA THR A 309 -7.17 19.98 -3.14
C THR A 309 -6.96 21.36 -2.55
N SER A 310 -7.20 21.53 -1.25
CA SER A 310 -6.95 22.78 -0.53
C SER A 310 -5.50 22.90 -0.06
N PHE A 311 -4.73 21.80 -0.13
CA PHE A 311 -3.29 21.82 0.10
C PHE A 311 -2.59 22.77 -0.86
N GLN A 312 -2.20 23.93 -0.36
CA GLN A 312 -1.39 24.90 -1.08
C GLN A 312 0.07 24.82 -0.65
N GLU A 313 0.96 25.29 -1.52
CA GLU A 313 2.34 25.59 -1.15
C GLU A 313 2.34 26.71 -0.12
N GLN A 314 2.45 26.31 1.14
CA GLN A 314 2.66 27.22 2.24
C GLN A 314 3.77 26.65 3.09
N VAL A 315 4.59 27.54 3.62
CA VAL A 315 5.60 27.16 4.59
C VAL A 315 4.91 27.02 5.94
N TYR A 316 5.10 25.86 6.54
CA TYR A 316 4.66 25.58 7.90
C TYR A 316 5.85 25.58 8.83
N ARG A 317 5.56 25.71 10.11
CA ARG A 317 6.54 25.52 11.17
C ARG A 317 5.96 24.76 12.33
N VAL A 318 6.83 24.14 13.10
CA VAL A 318 6.46 23.54 14.39
C VAL A 318 6.03 24.65 15.35
N THR A 319 4.83 24.55 15.90
CA THR A 319 4.24 25.54 16.82
C THR A 319 4.47 25.18 18.29
N ALA A 320 4.54 23.88 18.57
CA ALA A 320 4.82 23.34 19.90
C ALA A 320 6.29 23.51 20.29
N LYS A 321 6.60 23.39 21.59
CA LYS A 321 8.01 23.45 22.08
C LYS A 321 8.88 22.38 21.42
N LYS A 322 8.32 21.19 21.27
CA LYS A 322 8.93 20.04 20.59
C LYS A 322 7.84 19.30 19.80
N SER A 323 8.21 18.69 18.68
CA SER A 323 7.37 17.79 17.91
C SER A 323 8.15 16.53 17.53
N MET A 324 7.57 15.35 17.74
CA MET A 324 8.20 14.07 17.42
C MET A 324 7.90 13.72 15.97
N MET A 325 8.90 13.86 15.10
CA MET A 325 8.81 13.40 13.72
C MET A 325 9.05 11.89 13.67
N ARG A 326 8.09 11.14 13.12
CA ARG A 326 8.09 9.67 13.08
C ARG A 326 8.24 9.14 11.67
N THR A 327 8.58 7.86 11.58
CA THR A 327 8.70 7.18 10.28
C THR A 327 7.36 6.91 9.61
N GLY A 328 6.23 7.00 10.31
CA GLY A 328 4.87 6.81 9.80
C GLY A 328 3.80 7.54 10.63
N PRO A 329 2.54 7.61 10.17
CA PRO A 329 1.48 8.37 10.82
C PRO A 329 0.93 7.64 12.05
N GLY A 330 1.50 7.93 13.21
CA GLY A 330 1.04 7.36 14.48
C GLY A 330 2.15 7.21 15.52
N VAL A 331 1.78 7.23 16.80
CA VAL A 331 2.72 7.10 17.92
C VAL A 331 3.45 5.76 17.98
N LYS A 332 2.91 4.72 17.32
CA LYS A 332 3.51 3.38 17.24
C LYS A 332 4.68 3.30 16.26
N TYR A 333 4.80 4.26 15.34
CA TYR A 333 5.92 4.30 14.42
C TYR A 333 7.18 4.81 15.13
N PRO A 334 8.36 4.25 14.82
CA PRO A 334 9.63 4.71 15.37
C PRO A 334 9.80 6.22 15.28
N LEU A 335 10.37 6.80 16.34
CA LEU A 335 10.83 8.18 16.33
C LEU A 335 11.99 8.30 15.35
N LYS A 336 11.89 9.23 14.40
CA LYS A 336 12.95 9.53 13.44
C LYS A 336 13.78 10.71 13.92
N GLU A 337 13.13 11.76 14.40
CA GLU A 337 13.77 13.00 14.82
C GLU A 337 12.87 13.79 15.76
N THR A 338 13.45 14.65 16.59
CA THR A 338 12.70 15.61 17.40
C THR A 338 12.92 16.99 16.82
N LEU A 339 11.83 17.67 16.46
CA LEU A 339 11.81 19.02 15.93
C LEU A 339 11.54 20.03 17.06
N ASP A 340 12.13 21.21 16.96
CA ASP A 340 12.00 22.34 17.87
C ASP A 340 10.95 23.35 17.40
N LYS A 341 10.50 24.20 18.33
CA LYS A 341 9.61 25.31 17.98
C LYS A 341 10.22 26.20 16.89
N ASN A 342 9.40 26.53 15.90
CA ASN A 342 9.75 27.27 14.68
C ASN A 342 10.57 26.50 13.65
N ASP A 343 10.84 25.21 13.85
CA ASP A 343 11.46 24.39 12.82
C ASP A 343 10.59 24.38 11.56
N TYR A 344 11.25 24.60 10.43
CA TYR A 344 10.65 24.58 9.10
C TYR A 344 10.13 23.20 8.76
N VAL A 345 8.92 23.15 8.22
CA VAL A 345 8.37 21.96 7.62
C VAL A 345 7.54 22.32 6.38
N LYS A 346 7.73 21.57 5.30
CA LYS A 346 6.86 21.58 4.12
C LYS A 346 5.89 20.42 4.24
N ILE A 347 4.59 20.67 4.23
CA ILE A 347 3.57 19.61 4.22
C ILE A 347 3.42 19.11 2.78
N VAL A 348 3.52 17.80 2.58
CA VAL A 348 3.39 17.18 1.25
C VAL A 348 2.25 16.17 1.14
N ALA A 349 1.76 15.69 2.29
CA ALA A 349 0.60 14.83 2.38
C ALA A 349 0.02 14.82 3.81
N GLN A 350 -1.11 14.15 3.99
CA GLN A 350 -1.75 13.92 5.26
C GLN A 350 -2.31 12.51 5.38
N SER A 351 -2.32 11.99 6.60
CA SER A 351 -2.94 10.72 6.95
C SER A 351 -3.61 10.89 8.32
N ASP A 352 -4.95 10.88 8.35
CA ASP A 352 -5.74 11.11 9.56
C ASP A 352 -5.28 12.36 10.35
N ALA A 353 -4.81 12.23 11.59
CA ALA A 353 -4.33 13.32 12.44
C ALA A 353 -2.86 13.73 12.19
N TRP A 354 -2.23 13.24 11.12
CA TRP A 354 -0.80 13.43 10.84
C TRP A 354 -0.57 14.12 9.50
N TYR A 355 0.43 15.00 9.45
CA TYR A 355 1.01 15.50 8.21
C TYR A 355 2.26 14.71 7.89
N ARG A 356 2.41 14.32 6.61
CA ARG A 356 3.71 13.99 6.05
C ARG A 356 4.41 15.29 5.73
N VAL A 357 5.60 15.46 6.32
CA VAL A 357 6.40 16.66 6.19
C VAL A 357 7.75 16.34 5.56
N VAL A 358 8.31 17.35 4.88
CA VAL A 358 9.67 17.38 4.34
C VAL A 358 10.40 18.52 5.04
N LEU A 359 11.56 18.20 5.61
CA LEU A 359 12.45 19.18 6.23
C LEU A 359 13.26 19.93 5.16
N ALA A 360 14.00 20.95 5.57
CA ALA A 360 14.81 21.74 4.63
C ALA A 360 15.99 20.98 4.01
N ASP A 361 16.36 19.81 4.56
CA ASP A 361 17.36 18.91 3.99
C ASP A 361 16.73 17.70 3.28
N GLU A 362 15.48 17.83 2.83
CA GLU A 362 14.70 16.83 2.08
C GLU A 362 14.34 15.55 2.85
N ARG A 363 14.79 15.40 4.10
CA ARG A 363 14.36 14.29 4.95
C ARG A 363 12.87 14.38 5.22
N GLN A 364 12.20 13.23 5.15
CA GLN A 364 10.74 13.14 5.30
C GLN A 364 10.33 12.37 6.55
N GLY A 365 9.16 12.67 7.08
CA GLY A 365 8.53 11.93 8.18
C GLY A 365 7.11 12.41 8.43
N TYR A 366 6.53 11.98 9.55
CA TYR A 366 5.19 12.38 9.97
C TYR A 366 5.21 13.11 11.30
N VAL A 367 4.39 14.16 11.41
CA VAL A 367 4.17 14.94 12.63
C VAL A 367 2.67 15.11 12.87
N GLU A 368 2.26 15.26 14.13
CA GLU A 368 0.84 15.50 14.47
C GLU A 368 0.39 16.87 13.95
N LYS A 369 -0.74 16.92 13.23
CA LYS A 369 -1.24 18.14 12.57
C LYS A 369 -1.33 19.35 13.51
N LYS A 370 -1.84 19.12 14.73
CA LYS A 370 -2.01 20.17 15.75
C LYS A 370 -0.70 20.80 16.26
N LEU A 371 0.45 20.17 15.99
CA LEU A 371 1.77 20.67 16.41
C LEU A 371 2.45 21.50 15.31
N VAL A 372 1.76 21.69 14.20
CA VAL A 372 2.24 22.42 13.02
C VAL A 372 1.25 23.52 12.67
N GLY A 373 1.75 24.64 12.18
CA GLY A 373 0.90 25.75 11.74
C GLY A 373 1.59 26.56 10.66
N GLU A 374 0.78 27.28 9.88
CA GLU A 374 1.27 28.14 8.82
C GLU A 374 2.23 29.21 9.37
N ALA A 375 3.34 29.42 8.68
CA ALA A 375 4.33 30.41 9.04
C ALA A 375 3.96 31.81 8.46
N ILE A 376 2.77 32.31 8.78
CA ILE A 376 2.23 33.58 8.24
C ILE A 376 3.00 34.80 8.77
N LYS A 377 3.41 34.76 10.05
CA LYS A 377 4.10 35.84 10.75
C LYS A 377 5.37 35.34 11.42
N GLY A 378 6.40 36.16 11.41
CA GLY A 378 7.74 35.84 11.88
C GLY A 378 8.36 36.90 12.79
N LYS A 379 9.59 36.65 13.21
CA LYS A 379 10.37 37.58 14.01
C LYS A 379 11.17 38.51 13.09
N ALA A 380 11.00 39.82 13.25
CA ALA A 380 11.84 40.78 12.55
C ALA A 380 13.31 40.66 12.99
N ARG A 381 14.23 40.66 12.03
CA ARG A 381 15.69 40.66 12.24
C ARG A 381 16.34 41.61 11.23
N LYS A 382 17.34 42.37 11.66
CA LYS A 382 18.26 43.06 10.76
C LYS A 382 19.47 42.16 10.52
N LEU A 383 19.96 42.14 9.27
CA LEU A 383 21.14 41.35 8.93
C LEU A 383 22.40 41.97 9.52
N ASP A 384 23.26 41.14 10.10
CA ASP A 384 24.52 41.57 10.73
C ASP A 384 25.63 41.78 9.70
N ALA A 385 25.52 41.12 8.54
CA ALA A 385 26.39 41.21 7.36
C ALA A 385 25.57 41.06 6.07
N PRO A 386 26.13 41.37 4.89
CA PRO A 386 25.48 41.04 3.61
C PRO A 386 25.19 39.54 3.50
N ALA A 387 24.07 39.18 2.90
CA ALA A 387 23.66 37.77 2.74
C ALA A 387 22.93 37.56 1.41
N VAL A 388 22.94 36.33 0.91
CA VAL A 388 22.21 35.93 -0.30
C VAL A 388 20.92 35.24 0.12
N LEU A 389 19.79 35.71 -0.41
CA LEU A 389 18.51 35.03 -0.31
C LEU A 389 18.47 33.91 -1.34
N LEU A 390 18.28 32.68 -0.90
CA LEU A 390 18.37 31.48 -1.71
C LEU A 390 17.00 30.81 -1.91
N SER A 391 16.83 30.13 -3.05
CA SER A 391 15.60 29.39 -3.35
C SER A 391 15.42 28.14 -2.50
N HIS A 392 16.51 27.47 -2.15
CA HIS A 392 16.51 26.30 -1.27
C HIS A 392 17.53 26.45 -0.14
N ASN A 393 17.45 25.57 0.86
CA ASN A 393 18.40 25.54 1.97
C ASN A 393 19.72 24.86 1.57
N ASP A 394 20.37 25.40 0.54
CA ASP A 394 21.60 24.90 -0.07
C ASP A 394 22.37 26.08 -0.69
N GLU A 395 23.67 26.19 -0.38
CA GLU A 395 24.56 27.24 -0.89
C GLU A 395 24.65 27.26 -2.41
N GLN A 396 24.43 26.13 -3.07
CA GLN A 396 24.46 25.99 -4.54
C GLN A 396 23.11 26.29 -5.20
N SER A 397 22.07 26.58 -4.42
CA SER A 397 20.75 26.87 -4.96
C SER A 397 20.68 28.26 -5.60
N VAL A 398 19.63 28.48 -6.41
CA VAL A 398 19.47 29.72 -7.17
C VAL A 398 19.35 30.92 -6.23
N PRO A 399 20.20 31.96 -6.38
CA PRO A 399 20.05 33.24 -5.70
C PRO A 399 18.78 33.95 -6.14
N LEU A 400 17.93 34.28 -5.18
CA LEU A 400 16.70 35.05 -5.37
C LEU A 400 16.92 36.55 -5.19
N ALA A 401 17.83 36.94 -4.29
CA ALA A 401 18.21 38.32 -4.05
C ALA A 401 19.56 38.42 -3.31
N TYR A 402 20.25 39.55 -3.44
CA TYR A 402 21.41 39.91 -2.63
C TYR A 402 20.98 40.99 -1.64
N LEU A 403 21.21 40.76 -0.36
CA LEU A 403 20.75 41.62 0.73
C LEU A 403 21.94 42.27 1.41
N ASP A 404 21.89 43.60 1.56
CA ASP A 404 22.94 44.35 2.25
C ASP A 404 22.88 44.16 3.77
N LYS A 405 23.98 44.50 4.43
CA LYS A 405 24.01 44.63 5.89
C LYS A 405 22.89 45.56 6.38
N ALA A 406 22.32 45.24 7.55
CA ALA A 406 21.21 45.94 8.19
C ALA A 406 19.86 45.88 7.44
N THR A 407 19.77 45.17 6.30
CA THR A 407 18.50 44.86 5.66
C THR A 407 17.57 44.17 6.65
N ALA A 408 16.32 44.65 6.74
CA ALA A 408 15.31 44.04 7.61
C ALA A 408 14.62 42.88 6.90
N VAL A 409 14.58 41.73 7.56
CA VAL A 409 13.88 40.52 7.13
C VAL A 409 12.98 39.99 8.25
N GLU A 410 11.98 39.20 7.90
CA GLU A 410 11.10 38.55 8.84
C GLU A 410 11.36 37.03 8.82
N ILE A 411 11.86 36.48 9.93
CA ILE A 411 12.13 35.04 10.06
C ILE A 411 10.81 34.30 10.28
N LEU A 412 10.35 33.57 9.26
CA LEU A 412 9.12 32.80 9.27
C LEU A 412 9.33 31.44 9.95
N ALA A 413 10.43 30.76 9.61
CA ALA A 413 10.83 29.47 10.17
C ALA A 413 12.36 29.33 10.20
N SER A 414 12.86 28.35 10.93
CA SER A 414 14.29 28.07 11.05
C SER A 414 14.58 26.61 10.75
N TYR A 415 15.81 26.30 10.37
CA TYR A 415 16.28 24.92 10.30
C TYR A 415 17.77 24.89 10.60
N LYS A 416 18.16 24.34 11.75
CA LYS A 416 19.53 24.43 12.27
C LYS A 416 19.97 25.91 12.33
N SER A 417 21.07 26.29 11.68
CA SER A 417 21.54 27.68 11.58
C SER A 417 20.85 28.49 10.47
N SER A 418 20.13 27.83 9.57
CA SER A 418 19.45 28.49 8.46
C SER A 418 18.09 29.05 8.86
N HIS A 419 17.65 30.07 8.14
CA HIS A 419 16.36 30.73 8.34
C HIS A 419 15.59 30.87 7.03
N PHE A 420 14.33 30.46 7.05
CA PHE A 420 13.38 30.80 5.98
C PHE A 420 12.75 32.15 6.31
N VAL A 421 12.94 33.13 5.43
CA VAL A 421 12.61 34.53 5.69
C VAL A 421 11.72 35.12 4.62
N ARG A 422 11.07 36.23 4.98
CA ARG A 422 10.36 37.14 4.07
C ARG A 422 11.04 38.51 4.07
N THR A 423 11.30 39.05 2.89
CA THR A 423 11.81 40.43 2.72
C THR A 423 10.66 41.43 2.81
N LYS A 424 10.98 42.72 2.97
CA LYS A 424 9.96 43.80 2.96
C LYS A 424 9.17 43.85 1.65
N GLY A 425 9.78 43.43 0.53
CA GLY A 425 9.12 43.33 -0.78
C GLY A 425 8.22 42.11 -0.94
N GLY A 426 8.09 41.26 0.10
CA GLY A 426 7.25 40.07 0.08
C GLY A 426 7.93 38.82 -0.49
N GLN A 427 9.16 38.92 -0.98
CA GLN A 427 9.91 37.77 -1.48
C GLN A 427 10.30 36.85 -0.33
N VAL A 428 10.15 35.54 -0.52
CA VAL A 428 10.48 34.52 0.48
C VAL A 428 11.64 33.65 0.01
N GLY A 429 12.47 33.18 0.94
CA GLY A 429 13.62 32.33 0.62
C GLY A 429 14.46 31.98 1.85
N TRP A 430 15.58 31.31 1.63
CA TRP A 430 16.49 30.85 2.66
C TRP A 430 17.66 31.81 2.85
N LEU A 431 18.04 32.03 4.10
CA LEU A 431 19.32 32.62 4.49
C LEU A 431 20.10 31.58 5.28
N LEU A 432 21.35 31.36 4.88
CA LEU A 432 22.31 30.50 5.56
C LEU A 432 23.19 31.43 6.41
N LEU A 433 22.83 31.60 7.68
CA LEU A 433 23.44 32.58 8.60
C LEU A 433 24.28 31.90 9.69
#